data_AF-A0AAU4R041-F1
#
_entry.id   AF-A0AAU4R041-F1
#
_cell.length_a   1.000
_cell.length_b   1.000
_cell.length_c   1.000
_cell.angle_alpha   90.00
_cell.angle_beta   90.00
_cell.angle_gamma   90.00
#
_symmetry.space_group_name_H-M   'P 1'
#
loop_
_entity.id
_entity.type
_entity.pdbx_description
1 polymer ?
#
loop_
_entity_poly.entity_id
_entity_poly.type
_entity_poly.pdbx_seq_one_letter_code
_entity_poly.pdbx_strand_id
1 'polypeptide(L)'
;MTETETVPAGPGNRAADTAIHVEGVSKRYGSRQALDGVSLRINRGEFFGLLGPNGAGKTTLVEIMEGLRQADAGTVDVLGGAPWPRNVALLPRLGVQTQSSAFFVRQTAYEHLATVAALYRADTAAVERTLAAVGLVDQRDTRVENLSGGQRQRLAIASALVHDPELIFLDEPTAALDPQARRDLWEVLRGLKEAGRTIVYTTHHLDEAEALCDRVAILVEGRIAALDSPRGLVGAADAPTSVLLPPERMTVAEAEAVPGVDRAEVRGGSLVLETKVSGKVMSALDALGGLDGVQTRTATLEDVYLQLTSDASTGTIPHAQNTEHQA
;
A
#
# COMPACT_ATOMS: atom_id res chain seq x y z
N MET A 1 37.50 10.83 -28.28
CA MET A 1 36.71 9.64 -28.69
C MET A 1 37.21 8.50 -27.83
N THR A 2 36.47 8.21 -26.77
CA THR A 2 36.72 7.08 -25.87
C THR A 2 35.34 6.55 -25.54
N GLU A 3 34.96 5.49 -26.22
CA GLU A 3 33.74 4.72 -25.96
C GLU A 3 33.93 3.97 -24.65
N THR A 4 33.06 4.25 -23.68
CA THR A 4 32.97 3.47 -22.44
C THR A 4 32.00 2.33 -22.70
N GLU A 5 32.55 1.13 -22.82
CA GLU A 5 31.83 -0.12 -23.00
C GLU A 5 31.06 -0.48 -21.71
N THR A 6 29.74 -0.42 -21.77
CA THR A 6 28.84 -0.85 -20.69
C THR A 6 28.75 -2.37 -20.66
N VAL A 7 29.36 -2.98 -19.64
CA VAL A 7 29.22 -4.40 -19.31
C VAL A 7 27.79 -4.67 -18.81
N PRO A 8 27.06 -5.68 -19.32
CA PRO A 8 25.72 -6.00 -18.85
C PRO A 8 25.79 -6.70 -17.49
N ALA A 9 24.98 -6.22 -16.54
CA ALA A 9 24.80 -6.88 -15.24
C ALA A 9 24.10 -8.24 -15.45
N GLY A 10 24.81 -9.33 -15.19
CA GLY A 10 24.23 -10.68 -15.15
C GLY A 10 23.27 -10.87 -13.96
N PRO A 11 22.54 -12.00 -13.90
CA PRO A 11 21.47 -12.22 -12.93
C PRO A 11 22.06 -12.46 -11.53
N GLY A 12 22.28 -11.37 -10.78
CA GLY A 12 22.80 -11.38 -9.42
C GLY A 12 21.72 -11.71 -8.39
N ASN A 13 21.87 -12.86 -7.73
CA ASN A 13 21.46 -13.18 -6.35
C ASN A 13 20.16 -12.52 -5.80
N ARG A 14 18.99 -12.95 -6.28
CA ARG A 14 17.66 -12.50 -5.79
C ARG A 14 17.37 -12.75 -4.29
N ALA A 15 18.14 -13.62 -3.62
CA ALA A 15 17.91 -13.97 -2.21
C ALA A 15 18.51 -12.96 -1.21
N ALA A 16 19.56 -12.21 -1.59
CA ALA A 16 20.20 -11.24 -0.70
C ALA A 16 19.42 -9.92 -0.56
N ASP A 17 18.48 -9.66 -1.47
CA ASP A 17 17.73 -8.41 -1.55
C ASP A 17 16.32 -8.50 -0.94
N THR A 18 15.93 -9.66 -0.41
CA THR A 18 14.61 -9.86 0.20
C THR A 18 14.63 -9.44 1.67
N ALA A 19 13.73 -8.54 2.05
CA ALA A 19 13.52 -8.13 3.44
C ALA A 19 12.51 -9.04 4.17
N ILE A 20 11.46 -9.48 3.48
CA ILE A 20 10.46 -10.41 4.00
C ILE A 20 10.15 -11.48 2.95
N HIS A 21 10.22 -12.74 3.36
CA HIS A 21 9.75 -13.89 2.58
C HIS A 21 8.68 -14.65 3.36
N VAL A 22 7.47 -14.70 2.80
CA VAL A 22 6.34 -15.47 3.32
C VAL A 22 6.04 -16.57 2.32
N GLU A 23 5.94 -17.81 2.79
CA GLU A 23 5.68 -18.97 1.94
C GLU A 23 4.62 -19.88 2.55
N GLY A 24 3.48 -20.00 1.87
CA GLY A 24 2.39 -20.92 2.22
C GLY A 24 1.77 -20.68 3.60
N VAL A 25 1.75 -19.42 4.06
CA VAL A 25 1.31 -19.11 5.43
C VAL A 25 -0.20 -19.22 5.57
N SER A 26 -0.61 -20.01 6.57
CA SER A 26 -2.01 -20.18 6.93
C SER A 26 -2.25 -19.87 8.41
N LYS A 27 -3.42 -19.31 8.72
CA LYS A 27 -3.86 -19.04 10.08
C LYS A 27 -5.37 -19.24 10.22
N ARG A 28 -5.79 -19.94 11.27
CA ARG A 28 -7.18 -20.22 11.59
C ARG A 28 -7.51 -19.85 13.04
N TYR A 29 -8.69 -19.27 13.25
CA TYR A 29 -9.27 -19.00 14.57
C TYR A 29 -10.61 -19.72 14.68
N GLY A 30 -10.63 -20.85 15.41
CA GLY A 30 -11.81 -21.70 15.47
C GLY A 30 -12.25 -22.14 14.07
N SER A 31 -13.43 -21.73 13.63
CA SER A 31 -13.96 -22.00 12.29
C SER A 31 -13.52 -21.01 11.22
N ARG A 32 -12.95 -19.85 11.58
CA ARG A 32 -12.58 -18.79 10.64
C ARG A 32 -11.16 -19.00 10.13
N GLN A 33 -11.01 -19.23 8.83
CA GLN A 33 -9.71 -19.16 8.14
C GLN A 33 -9.35 -17.68 7.95
N ALA A 34 -8.32 -17.20 8.65
CA ALA A 34 -7.86 -15.81 8.56
C ALA A 34 -6.81 -15.61 7.46
N LEU A 35 -5.97 -16.62 7.23
CA LEU A 35 -5.00 -16.68 6.14
C LEU A 35 -5.00 -18.10 5.57
N ASP A 36 -4.88 -18.23 4.25
CA ASP A 36 -4.95 -19.51 3.54
C ASP A 36 -3.88 -19.58 2.45
N GLY A 37 -2.72 -20.15 2.79
CA GLY A 37 -1.64 -20.40 1.84
C GLY A 37 -0.99 -19.13 1.27
N VAL A 38 -0.90 -18.05 2.07
CA VAL A 38 -0.34 -16.76 1.62
C VAL A 38 1.16 -16.88 1.35
N SER A 39 1.58 -16.47 0.15
CA SER A 39 2.99 -16.40 -0.25
C SER A 39 3.30 -15.04 -0.86
N LEU A 40 4.32 -14.34 -0.36
CA LEU A 40 4.75 -13.04 -0.88
C LEU A 40 6.24 -12.78 -0.60
N ARG A 41 6.81 -11.84 -1.37
CA ARG A 41 8.18 -11.33 -1.19
C ARG A 41 8.18 -9.81 -1.21
N ILE A 42 8.85 -9.25 -0.23
CA ILE A 42 9.09 -7.80 -0.08
C ILE A 42 10.61 -7.59 -0.09
N ASN A 43 11.07 -6.75 -1.00
CA ASN A 43 12.48 -6.46 -1.19
C ASN A 43 12.94 -5.34 -0.25
N ARG A 44 14.23 -5.24 0.00
CA ARG A 44 14.83 -4.14 0.76
C ARG A 44 14.61 -2.82 0.00
N GLY A 45 14.27 -1.77 0.74
CA GLY A 45 13.98 -0.45 0.18
C GLY A 45 12.63 -0.33 -0.53
N GLU A 46 11.80 -1.36 -0.49
CA GLU A 46 10.47 -1.35 -1.08
C GLU A 46 9.44 -0.71 -0.13
N PHE A 47 8.61 0.19 -0.66
CA PHE A 47 7.39 0.63 0.00
C PHE A 47 6.24 -0.29 -0.42
N PHE A 48 5.96 -1.30 0.39
CA PHE A 48 4.99 -2.35 0.09
C PHE A 48 3.64 -2.10 0.77
N GLY A 49 2.58 -2.01 -0.03
CA GLY A 49 1.21 -1.85 0.46
C GLY A 49 0.47 -3.17 0.64
N LEU A 50 -0.26 -3.31 1.75
CA LEU A 50 -1.20 -4.40 1.96
C LEU A 50 -2.63 -3.83 2.02
N LEU A 51 -3.40 -4.15 0.99
CA LEU A 51 -4.78 -3.71 0.77
C LEU A 51 -5.75 -4.86 1.00
N GLY A 52 -7.01 -4.55 1.26
CA GLY A 52 -8.04 -5.56 1.46
C GLY A 52 -9.16 -5.06 2.38
N PRO A 53 -10.37 -5.65 2.29
CA PRO A 53 -11.47 -5.24 3.15
C PRO A 53 -11.20 -5.59 4.62
N ASN A 54 -12.02 -5.04 5.51
CA ASN A 54 -11.96 -5.38 6.93
C ASN A 54 -12.19 -6.88 7.11
N GLY A 55 -11.29 -7.51 7.87
CA GLY A 55 -11.36 -8.95 8.09
C GLY A 55 -10.75 -9.83 6.99
N ALA A 56 -10.13 -9.25 5.96
CA ALA A 56 -9.42 -10.01 4.92
C ALA A 56 -8.17 -10.75 5.42
N GLY A 57 -7.66 -10.43 6.61
CA GLY A 57 -6.47 -11.06 7.20
C GLY A 57 -5.24 -10.15 7.31
N LYS A 58 -5.33 -8.88 6.90
CA LYS A 58 -4.19 -7.94 6.86
C LYS A 58 -3.41 -7.87 8.18
N THR A 59 -4.08 -7.49 9.26
CA THR A 59 -3.48 -7.42 10.60
C THR A 59 -2.92 -8.76 11.06
N THR A 60 -3.59 -9.88 10.76
CA THR A 60 -3.07 -11.21 11.11
C THR A 60 -1.77 -11.53 10.36
N LEU A 61 -1.66 -11.17 9.08
CA LEU A 61 -0.44 -11.35 8.30
C LEU A 61 0.70 -10.46 8.81
N VAL A 62 0.40 -9.19 9.11
CA VAL A 62 1.37 -8.24 9.68
C VAL A 62 1.87 -8.72 11.04
N GLU A 63 1.00 -9.09 11.97
CA GLU A 63 1.39 -9.60 13.29
C GLU A 63 2.24 -10.90 13.20
N ILE A 64 2.02 -11.72 12.17
CA ILE A 64 2.84 -12.90 11.90
C ILE A 64 4.24 -12.49 11.43
N MET A 65 4.35 -11.52 10.50
CA MET A 65 5.64 -10.98 10.04
C MET A 65 6.40 -10.28 11.18
N GLU A 66 5.70 -9.57 12.07
CA GLU A 66 6.28 -8.93 13.25
C GLU A 66 6.68 -9.92 14.36
N GLY A 67 6.31 -11.19 14.23
CA GLY A 67 6.54 -12.22 15.25
C GLY A 67 5.71 -12.01 16.53
N LEU A 68 4.60 -11.27 16.45
CA LEU A 68 3.59 -11.18 17.52
C LEU A 68 2.65 -12.39 17.51
N ARG A 69 2.58 -13.09 16.39
CA ARG A 69 1.67 -14.22 16.20
C ARG A 69 2.33 -15.40 15.49
N GLN A 70 2.03 -16.60 15.95
CA GLN A 70 2.42 -17.85 15.28
C GLN A 70 1.50 -18.16 14.10
N ALA A 71 2.08 -18.48 12.94
CA ALA A 71 1.36 -19.11 11.83
C ALA A 71 1.06 -20.59 12.13
N ASP A 72 -0.06 -21.11 11.64
CA ASP A 72 -0.41 -22.53 11.84
C ASP A 72 0.31 -23.45 10.84
N ALA A 73 0.66 -22.90 9.67
CA ALA A 73 1.45 -23.56 8.63
C ALA A 73 2.22 -22.52 7.80
N GLY A 74 3.17 -22.99 7.00
CA GLY A 74 4.05 -22.15 6.17
C GLY A 74 5.28 -21.64 6.91
N THR A 75 6.08 -20.83 6.21
CA THR A 75 7.33 -20.26 6.73
C THR A 75 7.36 -18.75 6.52
N VAL A 76 8.01 -18.07 7.47
CA VAL A 76 8.24 -16.63 7.43
C VAL A 76 9.70 -16.37 7.77
N ASP A 77 10.38 -15.65 6.88
CA ASP A 77 11.72 -15.11 7.10
C ASP A 77 11.64 -13.58 7.02
N VAL A 78 12.20 -12.91 8.02
CA VAL A 78 12.29 -11.46 8.11
C VAL A 78 13.74 -11.09 8.34
N LEU A 79 14.32 -10.38 7.37
CA LEU A 79 15.71 -9.93 7.39
C LEU A 79 16.72 -11.07 7.68
N GLY A 80 16.46 -12.27 7.16
CA GLY A 80 17.29 -13.47 7.32
C GLY A 80 17.06 -14.25 8.61
N GLY A 81 15.96 -13.99 9.33
CA GLY A 81 15.60 -14.75 10.53
C GLY A 81 14.10 -15.01 10.65
N ALA A 82 13.76 -16.16 11.23
CA ALA A 82 12.37 -16.46 11.59
C ALA A 82 11.89 -15.49 12.69
N PRO A 83 10.71 -14.84 12.52
CA PRO A 83 10.17 -13.93 13.53
C PRO A 83 9.49 -14.66 14.70
N TRP A 84 9.12 -15.94 14.50
CA TRP A 84 8.51 -16.80 15.51
C TRP A 84 9.32 -18.11 15.73
N PRO A 85 9.50 -18.60 16.98
CA PRO A 85 9.18 -17.94 18.26
C PRO A 85 9.85 -16.56 18.39
N ARG A 86 9.28 -15.68 19.21
CA ARG A 86 9.64 -14.24 19.28
C ARG A 86 11.16 -14.04 19.24
N ASN A 87 11.66 -13.52 18.12
CA ASN A 87 13.09 -13.36 17.89
C ASN A 87 13.59 -12.00 18.36
N VAL A 88 14.27 -11.98 19.51
CA VAL A 88 14.80 -10.76 20.12
C VAL A 88 15.88 -10.07 19.28
N ALA A 89 16.57 -10.79 18.40
CA ALA A 89 17.58 -10.22 17.52
C ALA A 89 16.98 -9.39 16.38
N LEU A 90 15.70 -9.59 16.05
CA LEU A 90 15.00 -8.77 15.06
C LEU A 90 14.46 -7.46 15.65
N LEU A 91 14.16 -7.40 16.94
CA LEU A 91 13.50 -6.22 17.55
C LEU A 91 14.20 -4.89 17.28
N PRO A 92 15.54 -4.76 17.40
CA PRO A 92 16.23 -3.51 17.10
C PRO A 92 16.26 -3.17 15.61
N ARG A 93 15.90 -4.11 14.73
CA ARG A 93 15.91 -3.95 13.27
C ARG A 93 14.53 -3.62 12.73
N LEU A 94 13.48 -3.78 13.54
CA LEU A 94 12.09 -3.54 13.19
C LEU A 94 11.57 -2.27 13.86
N GLY A 95 10.94 -1.41 13.09
CA GLY A 95 10.08 -0.33 13.58
C GLY A 95 8.63 -0.76 13.46
N VAL A 96 7.83 -0.66 14.52
CA VAL A 96 6.42 -1.06 14.48
C VAL A 96 5.55 0.06 15.01
N GLN A 97 4.64 0.55 14.18
CA GLN A 97 3.52 1.38 14.58
C GLN A 97 2.24 0.56 14.46
N THR A 98 1.65 0.22 15.60
CA THR A 98 0.38 -0.50 15.69
C THR A 98 -0.82 0.45 15.56
N GLN A 99 -1.97 -0.07 15.12
CA GLN A 99 -3.21 0.69 14.95
C GLN A 99 -3.59 1.53 16.18
N SER A 100 -3.37 1.03 17.39
CA SER A 100 -3.42 1.83 18.62
C SER A 100 -2.01 2.07 19.14
N SER A 101 -1.63 3.35 19.25
CA SER A 101 -0.33 3.76 19.80
C SER A 101 -0.45 4.01 21.29
N ALA A 102 0.44 3.39 22.09
CA ALA A 102 0.55 3.67 23.51
C ALA A 102 1.61 4.75 23.74
N PHE A 103 1.23 5.81 24.46
CA PHE A 103 2.11 6.94 24.74
C PHE A 103 2.32 7.15 26.24
N PHE A 104 3.50 7.65 26.61
CA PHE A 104 3.73 8.24 27.92
C PHE A 104 3.13 9.66 27.94
N VAL A 105 1.80 9.76 28.11
CA VAL A 105 1.03 10.99 27.87
C VAL A 105 1.49 12.24 28.63
N ARG A 106 2.15 12.06 29.79
CA ARG A 106 2.66 13.14 30.64
C ARG A 106 4.07 13.63 30.27
N GLN A 107 4.78 12.90 29.41
CA GLN A 107 6.09 13.30 28.89
C GLN A 107 5.92 14.32 27.76
N THR A 108 6.95 15.12 27.50
CA THR A 108 7.06 15.89 26.25
C THR A 108 7.30 14.98 25.05
N ALA A 109 7.08 15.48 23.83
CA ALA A 109 7.40 14.73 22.61
C ALA A 109 8.86 14.27 22.58
N TYR A 110 9.79 15.15 23.00
CA TYR A 110 11.21 14.81 23.13
C TYR A 110 11.46 13.76 24.21
N GLU A 111 10.89 13.90 25.40
CA GLU A 111 11.06 12.94 26.50
C GLU A 111 10.51 11.55 26.14
N HIS A 112 9.37 11.50 25.45
CA HIS A 112 8.79 10.26 24.94
C HIS A 112 9.73 9.57 23.96
N LEU A 113 10.22 10.30 22.94
CA LEU A 113 11.15 9.72 21.96
C LEU A 113 12.49 9.35 22.58
N ALA A 114 13.03 10.15 23.51
CA ALA A 114 14.24 9.83 24.23
C ALA A 114 14.08 8.56 25.08
N THR A 115 12.90 8.35 25.68
CA THR A 115 12.58 7.12 26.40
C THR A 115 12.59 5.91 25.46
N VAL A 116 11.95 6.02 24.29
CA VAL A 116 11.94 4.94 23.28
C VAL A 116 13.35 4.68 22.74
N ALA A 117 14.10 5.72 22.40
CA ALA A 117 15.48 5.63 21.93
C ALA A 117 16.37 4.90 22.93
N ALA A 118 16.23 5.18 24.23
CA ALA A 118 16.98 4.52 25.29
C ALA A 118 16.71 3.01 25.37
N LEU A 119 15.48 2.56 25.12
CA LEU A 119 15.14 1.12 25.07
C LEU A 119 15.93 0.38 24.00
N TYR A 120 16.24 1.04 22.89
CA TYR A 120 17.01 0.51 21.77
C TYR A 120 18.48 0.95 21.76
N ARG A 121 18.94 1.66 22.80
CA ARG A 121 20.31 2.19 22.92
C ARG A 121 20.69 3.15 21.78
N ALA A 122 19.70 3.85 21.22
CA ALA A 122 19.92 4.91 20.25
C ALA A 122 20.36 6.20 20.96
N ASP A 123 21.14 7.03 20.26
CA ASP A 123 21.70 8.26 20.81
C ASP A 123 20.68 9.42 20.83
N THR A 124 20.98 10.46 21.61
CA THR A 124 20.14 11.67 21.65
C THR A 124 20.09 12.37 20.30
N ALA A 125 21.14 12.26 19.49
CA ALA A 125 21.15 12.80 18.13
C ALA A 125 20.11 12.12 17.23
N ALA A 126 19.80 10.84 17.46
CA ALA A 126 18.71 10.13 16.77
C ALA A 126 17.36 10.77 17.08
N VAL A 127 17.09 11.11 18.34
CA VAL A 127 15.86 11.80 18.75
C VAL A 127 15.66 13.10 17.98
N GLU A 128 16.71 13.93 17.89
CA GLU A 128 16.67 15.20 17.16
C GLU A 128 16.41 15.00 15.66
N ARG A 129 17.15 14.06 15.04
CA ARG A 129 16.96 13.72 13.62
C ARG A 129 15.54 13.23 13.34
N THR A 130 14.99 12.39 14.22
CA THR A 130 13.65 11.83 14.04
C THR A 130 12.57 12.90 14.24
N LEU A 131 12.68 13.79 15.23
CA LEU A 131 11.77 14.93 15.40
C LEU A 131 11.75 15.82 14.16
N ALA A 132 12.92 16.08 13.57
CA ALA A 132 13.03 16.82 12.31
C ALA A 132 12.38 16.07 11.15
N ALA A 133 12.66 14.77 11.00
CA ALA A 133 12.12 13.95 9.92
C ALA A 133 10.58 13.86 9.92
N VAL A 134 9.94 13.89 11.10
CA VAL A 134 8.47 13.89 11.21
C VAL A 134 7.86 15.30 11.37
N GLY A 135 8.67 16.35 11.31
CA GLY A 135 8.20 17.74 11.42
C GLY A 135 7.57 18.08 12.77
N LEU A 136 8.14 17.59 13.87
CA LEU A 136 7.69 17.85 15.25
C LEU A 136 8.67 18.68 16.09
N VAL A 137 9.66 19.32 15.45
CA VAL A 137 10.67 20.15 16.15
C VAL A 137 10.02 21.25 16.99
N ASP A 138 9.01 21.93 16.46
CA ASP A 138 8.30 23.00 17.18
C ASP A 138 7.45 22.49 18.36
N GLN A 139 7.17 21.19 18.39
CA GLN A 139 6.41 20.52 19.46
C GLN A 139 7.31 19.73 20.41
N ARG A 140 8.64 19.86 20.29
CA ARG A 140 9.64 19.17 21.12
C ARG A 140 9.27 19.15 22.61
N ASP A 141 8.96 20.31 23.17
CA ASP A 141 8.69 20.51 24.59
C ASP A 141 7.19 20.47 24.93
N THR A 142 6.34 20.10 23.96
CA THR A 142 4.89 19.94 24.17
C THR A 142 4.61 18.55 24.76
N ARG A 143 3.79 18.49 25.80
CA ARG A 143 3.33 17.21 26.36
C ARG A 143 2.50 16.41 25.36
N VAL A 144 2.67 15.10 25.35
CA VAL A 144 1.99 14.22 24.39
C VAL A 144 0.46 14.32 24.48
N GLU A 145 -0.09 14.49 25.68
CA GLU A 145 -1.53 14.71 25.89
C GLU A 145 -2.07 15.99 25.20
N ASN A 146 -1.20 16.99 24.99
CA ASN A 146 -1.57 18.27 24.38
C ASN A 146 -1.33 18.33 22.86
N LEU A 147 -0.77 17.27 22.27
CA LEU A 147 -0.60 17.19 20.82
C LEU A 147 -1.95 17.04 20.10
N SER A 148 -2.06 17.53 18.87
CA SER A 148 -3.21 17.23 18.00
C SER A 148 -3.21 15.75 17.58
N GLY A 149 -4.32 15.26 17.00
CA GLY A 149 -4.39 13.89 16.48
C GLY A 149 -3.29 13.60 15.46
N GLY A 150 -3.10 14.48 14.47
CA GLY A 150 -2.03 14.36 13.48
C GLY A 150 -0.63 14.46 14.07
N GLN A 151 -0.41 15.28 15.09
CA GLN A 151 0.88 15.35 15.79
C GLN A 151 1.18 14.07 16.59
N ARG A 152 0.18 13.50 17.28
CA ARG A 152 0.33 12.20 17.94
C ARG A 152 0.65 11.10 16.94
N GLN A 153 0.03 11.12 15.77
CA GLN A 153 0.32 10.14 14.72
C GLN A 153 1.75 10.25 14.18
N ARG A 154 2.23 11.48 13.95
CA ARG A 154 3.63 11.71 13.58
C ARG A 154 4.60 11.27 14.68
N LEU A 155 4.22 11.44 15.96
CA LEU A 155 4.99 10.94 17.09
C LEU A 155 4.99 9.40 17.17
N ALA A 156 3.89 8.73 16.81
CA ALA A 156 3.84 7.26 16.72
C ALA A 156 4.83 6.74 15.69
N ILE A 157 4.84 7.35 14.51
CA ILE A 157 5.79 7.00 13.44
C ILE A 157 7.22 7.32 13.88
N ALA A 158 7.47 8.49 14.49
CA ALA A 158 8.78 8.79 15.07
C ALA A 158 9.23 7.73 16.08
N SER A 159 8.34 7.22 16.92
CA SER A 159 8.65 6.18 17.90
C SER A 159 9.07 4.87 17.23
N ALA A 160 8.50 4.54 16.06
CA ALA A 160 8.90 3.38 15.27
C ALA A 160 10.24 3.59 14.55
N LEU A 161 10.68 4.83 14.33
CA LEU A 161 11.85 5.18 13.53
C LEU A 161 13.09 5.55 14.35
N VAL A 162 12.93 5.95 15.61
CA VAL A 162 13.98 6.62 16.38
C VAL A 162 15.26 5.79 16.56
N HIS A 163 15.16 4.46 16.50
CA HIS A 163 16.28 3.54 16.60
C HIS A 163 16.84 3.08 15.25
N ASP A 164 16.47 3.77 14.16
CA ASP A 164 16.99 3.55 12.81
C ASP A 164 16.77 2.12 12.26
N PRO A 165 15.51 1.62 12.23
CA PRO A 165 15.23 0.26 11.79
C PRO A 165 15.49 0.03 10.29
N GLU A 166 15.77 -1.23 9.93
CA GLU A 166 15.89 -1.70 8.55
C GLU A 166 14.53 -1.89 7.85
N LEU A 167 13.50 -2.23 8.63
CA LEU A 167 12.15 -2.56 8.17
C LEU A 167 11.12 -1.94 9.11
N ILE A 168 10.13 -1.26 8.53
CA ILE A 168 9.09 -0.54 9.29
C ILE A 168 7.72 -1.09 8.93
N PHE A 169 6.91 -1.42 9.94
CA PHE A 169 5.50 -1.75 9.80
C PHE A 169 4.65 -0.56 10.25
N LEU A 170 3.75 -0.12 9.38
CA LEU A 170 2.80 0.96 9.63
C LEU A 170 1.38 0.43 9.43
N ASP A 171 0.64 0.27 10.52
CA ASP A 171 -0.72 -0.28 10.48
C ASP A 171 -1.77 0.84 10.50
N GLU A 172 -2.38 1.08 9.34
CA GLU A 172 -3.40 2.11 9.07
C GLU A 172 -3.10 3.49 9.68
N PRO A 173 -1.91 4.08 9.42
CA PRO A 173 -1.46 5.28 10.14
C PRO A 173 -2.30 6.54 9.84
N THR A 174 -3.14 6.53 8.80
CA THR A 174 -3.93 7.70 8.37
C THR A 174 -5.41 7.62 8.75
N ALA A 175 -5.89 6.48 9.28
CA ALA A 175 -7.32 6.18 9.42
C ALA A 175 -8.11 7.18 10.29
N ALA A 176 -7.46 7.82 11.27
CA ALA A 176 -8.09 8.75 12.20
C ALA A 176 -7.71 10.22 11.97
N LEU A 177 -7.15 10.54 10.80
CA LEU A 177 -6.69 11.88 10.47
C LEU A 177 -7.69 12.64 9.60
N ASP A 178 -7.79 13.95 9.84
CA ASP A 178 -8.46 14.85 8.90
C ASP A 178 -7.67 14.97 7.58
N PRO A 179 -8.27 15.48 6.49
CA PRO A 179 -7.61 15.55 5.19
C PRO A 179 -6.30 16.33 5.17
N GLN A 180 -6.13 17.36 6.01
CA GLN A 180 -4.90 18.13 6.05
C GLN A 180 -3.79 17.36 6.77
N ALA A 181 -4.09 16.83 7.95
CA ALA A 181 -3.15 16.01 8.71
C ALA A 181 -2.70 14.77 7.95
N ARG A 182 -3.60 14.18 7.13
CA ARG A 182 -3.29 13.07 6.24
C ARG A 182 -2.26 13.46 5.17
N ARG A 183 -2.44 14.61 4.51
CA ARG A 183 -1.48 15.14 3.52
C ARG A 183 -0.13 15.43 4.15
N ASP A 184 -0.11 16.05 5.32
CA ASP A 184 1.13 16.33 6.04
C ASP A 184 1.86 15.03 6.39
N LEU A 185 1.12 13.98 6.74
CA LEU A 185 1.72 12.68 7.00
C LEU A 185 2.28 12.01 5.75
N TRP A 186 1.61 12.15 4.60
CA TRP A 186 2.12 11.61 3.34
C TRP A 186 3.49 12.18 2.97
N GLU A 187 3.74 13.46 3.23
CA GLU A 187 5.06 14.05 2.97
C GLU A 187 6.14 13.41 3.85
N VAL A 188 5.83 13.09 5.11
CA VAL A 188 6.73 12.31 5.98
C VAL A 188 7.00 10.93 5.38
N LEU A 189 5.94 10.21 4.96
CA LEU A 189 6.08 8.87 4.39
C LEU A 189 6.85 8.87 3.06
N ARG A 190 6.66 9.90 2.22
CA ARG A 190 7.43 10.10 0.99
C ARG A 190 8.92 10.32 1.29
N GLY A 191 9.24 11.13 2.30
CA GLY A 191 10.62 11.31 2.74
C GLY A 191 11.28 9.99 3.19
N LEU A 192 10.54 9.11 3.86
CA LEU A 192 11.05 7.78 4.24
C LEU A 192 11.28 6.88 3.02
N LYS A 193 10.36 6.93 2.05
CA LYS A 193 10.50 6.23 0.77
C LYS A 193 11.75 6.68 0.02
N GLU A 194 11.95 7.99 -0.13
CA GLU A 194 13.10 8.58 -0.82
C GLU A 194 14.43 8.24 -0.13
N ALA A 195 14.41 8.04 1.20
CA ALA A 195 15.56 7.55 1.96
C ALA A 195 15.84 6.04 1.79
N GLY A 196 15.09 5.34 0.94
CA GLY A 196 15.29 3.91 0.64
C GLY A 196 14.92 2.99 1.80
N ARG A 197 13.97 3.38 2.65
CA ARG A 197 13.49 2.55 3.76
C ARG A 197 12.57 1.44 3.27
N THR A 198 12.72 0.25 3.86
CA THR A 198 11.76 -0.83 3.64
C THR A 198 10.53 -0.62 4.52
N ILE A 199 9.35 -0.51 3.92
CA ILE A 199 8.11 -0.20 4.63
C ILE A 199 7.02 -1.21 4.24
N VAL A 200 6.37 -1.79 5.24
CA VAL A 200 5.10 -2.51 5.07
C VAL A 200 3.99 -1.61 5.58
N TYR A 201 3.09 -1.25 4.68
CA TYR A 201 2.04 -0.26 4.91
C TYR A 201 0.68 -0.92 4.73
N THR A 202 -0.14 -0.96 5.77
CA THR A 202 -1.55 -1.35 5.61
C THR A 202 -2.41 -0.12 5.43
N THR A 203 -3.33 -0.18 4.48
CA THR A 203 -4.32 0.87 4.29
C THR A 203 -5.60 0.31 3.67
N HIS A 204 -6.68 1.06 3.87
CA HIS A 204 -7.94 0.88 3.15
C HIS A 204 -8.17 2.03 2.15
N HIS A 205 -7.26 3.00 2.09
CA HIS A 205 -7.29 4.14 1.19
C HIS A 205 -6.43 3.85 -0.05
N LEU A 206 -7.08 3.72 -1.20
CA LEU A 206 -6.41 3.32 -2.43
C LEU A 206 -5.56 4.44 -3.03
N ASP A 207 -5.96 5.70 -2.81
CA ASP A 207 -5.17 6.88 -3.15
C ASP A 207 -3.79 6.87 -2.46
N GLU A 208 -3.71 6.35 -1.23
CA GLU A 208 -2.44 6.18 -0.50
C GLU A 208 -1.54 5.14 -1.14
N ALA A 209 -2.14 3.99 -1.50
CA ALA A 209 -1.43 2.92 -2.18
C ALA A 209 -0.88 3.38 -3.54
N GLU A 210 -1.68 4.08 -4.33
CA GLU A 210 -1.26 4.63 -5.63
C GLU A 210 -0.14 5.67 -5.49
N ALA A 211 -0.20 6.52 -4.46
CA ALA A 211 0.75 7.61 -4.29
C ALA A 211 2.09 7.18 -3.66
N LEU A 212 2.06 6.21 -2.73
CA LEU A 212 3.21 5.87 -1.89
C LEU A 212 3.84 4.53 -2.23
N CYS A 213 3.04 3.51 -2.59
CA CYS A 213 3.54 2.14 -2.68
C CYS A 213 4.21 1.85 -4.03
N ASP A 214 5.31 1.10 -3.98
CA ASP A 214 5.97 0.56 -5.17
C ASP A 214 5.23 -0.67 -5.69
N ARG A 215 4.80 -1.53 -4.77
CA ARG A 215 3.94 -2.69 -5.02
C ARG A 215 2.88 -2.80 -3.94
N VAL A 216 1.75 -3.39 -4.31
CA VAL A 216 0.64 -3.64 -3.42
C VAL A 216 0.16 -5.07 -3.56
N ALA A 217 -0.17 -5.70 -2.44
CA ALA A 217 -0.92 -6.95 -2.41
C ALA A 217 -2.36 -6.67 -1.97
N ILE A 218 -3.32 -7.13 -2.77
CA ILE A 218 -4.74 -7.09 -2.45
C ILE A 218 -5.11 -8.44 -1.81
N LEU A 219 -5.36 -8.42 -0.52
CA LEU A 219 -5.76 -9.58 0.27
C LEU A 219 -7.29 -9.66 0.33
N VAL A 220 -7.84 -10.81 -0.04
CA VAL A 220 -9.28 -11.09 -0.03
C VAL A 220 -9.50 -12.48 0.57
N GLU A 221 -10.35 -12.58 1.59
CA GLU A 221 -10.67 -13.85 2.28
C GLU A 221 -9.45 -14.68 2.70
N GLY A 222 -8.39 -14.01 3.17
CA GLY A 222 -7.16 -14.67 3.62
C GLY A 222 -6.21 -15.11 2.52
N ARG A 223 -6.46 -14.74 1.26
CA ARG A 223 -5.61 -15.07 0.10
C ARG A 223 -5.19 -13.80 -0.65
N ILE A 224 -4.02 -13.83 -1.31
CA ILE A 224 -3.60 -12.76 -2.21
C ILE A 224 -4.38 -12.92 -3.51
N ALA A 225 -5.26 -11.98 -3.81
CA ALA A 225 -6.02 -11.95 -5.06
C ALA A 225 -5.20 -11.34 -6.19
N ALA A 226 -4.40 -10.31 -5.88
CA ALA A 226 -3.50 -9.68 -6.83
C ALA A 226 -2.27 -9.08 -6.11
N LEU A 227 -1.14 -9.04 -6.81
CA LEU A 227 0.11 -8.49 -6.28
C LEU A 227 0.97 -7.95 -7.44
N ASP A 228 1.11 -6.63 -7.50
CA ASP A 228 1.95 -5.91 -8.48
C ASP A 228 2.07 -4.44 -8.06
N SER A 229 2.78 -3.62 -8.82
CA SER A 229 2.69 -2.16 -8.75
C SER A 229 1.25 -1.69 -8.98
N PRO A 230 0.81 -0.57 -8.37
CA PRO A 230 -0.53 -0.02 -8.61
C PRO A 230 -0.85 0.14 -10.09
N ARG A 231 0.11 0.64 -10.88
CA ARG A 231 -0.04 0.77 -12.34
C ARG A 231 -0.08 -0.58 -13.05
N GLY A 232 0.70 -1.56 -12.60
CA GLY A 232 0.69 -2.93 -13.12
C GLY A 232 -0.67 -3.59 -12.90
N LEU A 233 -1.24 -3.45 -11.69
CA LEU A 233 -2.57 -3.96 -11.38
C LEU A 233 -3.66 -3.33 -12.25
N VAL A 234 -3.62 -2.01 -12.44
CA VAL A 234 -4.56 -1.30 -13.33
C VAL A 234 -4.38 -1.75 -14.79
N GLY A 235 -3.15 -1.94 -15.27
CA GLY A 235 -2.89 -2.37 -16.63
C GLY A 235 -3.21 -3.84 -16.90
N ALA A 236 -3.07 -4.70 -15.89
CA ALA A 236 -3.42 -6.12 -15.97
C ALA A 236 -4.92 -6.36 -15.84
N ALA A 237 -5.63 -5.47 -15.15
CA ALA A 237 -7.08 -5.45 -15.19
C ALA A 237 -7.53 -5.08 -16.60
N ASP A 238 -8.23 -6.01 -17.27
CA ASP A 238 -8.89 -5.80 -18.56
C ASP A 238 -10.15 -4.93 -18.40
N ALA A 239 -10.02 -3.87 -17.59
CA ALA A 239 -11.09 -2.96 -17.20
C ALA A 239 -11.32 -1.94 -18.33
N PRO A 240 -12.58 -1.77 -18.78
CA PRO A 240 -12.89 -0.86 -19.87
C PRO A 240 -12.61 0.60 -19.46
N THR A 241 -12.17 1.40 -20.43
CA THR A 241 -12.11 2.87 -20.28
C THR A 241 -13.53 3.41 -20.32
N SER A 242 -13.87 4.31 -19.39
CA SER A 242 -15.12 5.05 -19.41
C SER A 242 -14.96 6.37 -20.15
N VAL A 243 -15.76 6.61 -21.19
CA VAL A 243 -15.88 7.91 -21.86
C VAL A 243 -17.18 8.56 -21.37
N LEU A 244 -17.05 9.70 -20.69
CA LEU A 244 -18.15 10.46 -20.13
C LEU A 244 -18.56 11.58 -21.09
N LEU A 245 -19.86 11.71 -21.29
CA LEU A 245 -20.51 12.66 -22.17
C LEU A 245 -21.65 13.37 -21.43
N PRO A 246 -21.99 14.62 -21.79
CA PRO A 246 -23.25 15.23 -21.39
C PRO A 246 -24.43 14.38 -21.87
N PRO A 247 -25.45 14.10 -21.04
CA PRO A 247 -26.54 13.20 -21.37
C PRO A 247 -27.44 13.73 -22.51
N GLU A 248 -27.40 15.03 -22.78
CA GLU A 248 -28.15 15.66 -23.88
C GLU A 248 -27.50 15.43 -25.25
N ARG A 249 -26.26 14.93 -25.27
CA ARG A 249 -25.47 14.81 -26.50
C ARG A 249 -25.94 13.68 -27.40
N MET A 250 -26.37 12.57 -26.81
CA MET A 250 -26.94 11.42 -27.52
C MET A 250 -27.70 10.52 -26.54
N THR A 251 -28.63 9.74 -27.06
CA THR A 251 -29.34 8.71 -26.30
C THR A 251 -28.45 7.48 -26.07
N VAL A 252 -28.77 6.66 -25.06
CA VAL A 252 -28.06 5.40 -24.80
C VAL A 252 -28.05 4.48 -26.02
N ALA A 253 -29.14 4.42 -26.79
CA ALA A 253 -29.22 3.59 -27.99
C ALA A 253 -28.29 4.07 -29.11
N GLU A 254 -28.15 5.39 -29.29
CA GLU A 254 -27.19 5.97 -30.24
C GLU A 254 -25.75 5.75 -29.76
N ALA A 255 -25.53 5.84 -28.46
CA ALA A 255 -24.25 5.61 -27.80
C ALA A 255 -23.75 4.18 -27.98
N GLU A 256 -24.62 3.18 -27.82
CA GLU A 256 -24.31 1.76 -28.08
C GLU A 256 -24.06 1.46 -29.57
N ALA A 257 -24.61 2.28 -30.48
CA ALA A 257 -24.36 2.15 -31.91
C ALA A 257 -22.99 2.73 -32.33
N VAL A 258 -22.28 3.45 -31.46
CA VAL A 258 -20.96 4.01 -31.76
C VAL A 258 -19.93 2.87 -31.87
N PRO A 259 -19.15 2.80 -32.97
CA PRO A 259 -18.17 1.74 -33.16
C PRO A 259 -17.13 1.67 -32.03
N GLY A 260 -17.04 0.51 -31.39
CA GLY A 260 -16.07 0.23 -30.33
C GLY A 260 -16.58 0.49 -28.91
N VAL A 261 -17.83 0.91 -28.75
CA VAL A 261 -18.51 0.94 -27.44
C VAL A 261 -18.95 -0.46 -27.07
N ASP A 262 -18.56 -0.91 -25.87
CA ASP A 262 -18.93 -2.22 -25.32
C ASP A 262 -20.27 -2.13 -24.56
N ARG A 263 -20.50 -1.01 -23.86
CA ARG A 263 -21.72 -0.74 -23.10
C ARG A 263 -21.94 0.76 -22.95
N ALA A 264 -23.20 1.21 -22.90
CA ALA A 264 -23.53 2.60 -22.54
C ALA A 264 -24.62 2.67 -21.48
N GLU A 265 -24.55 3.68 -20.60
CA GLU A 265 -25.61 3.95 -19.61
C GLU A 265 -25.55 5.39 -19.10
N VAL A 266 -26.64 5.87 -18.50
CA VAL A 266 -26.65 7.17 -17.82
C VAL A 266 -26.40 6.96 -16.33
N ARG A 267 -25.29 7.51 -15.82
CA ARG A 267 -24.92 7.47 -14.39
C ARG A 267 -24.54 8.87 -13.91
N GLY A 268 -25.08 9.28 -12.76
CA GLY A 268 -24.69 10.54 -12.11
C GLY A 268 -24.93 11.80 -12.95
N GLY A 269 -25.88 11.78 -13.88
CA GLY A 269 -26.13 12.92 -14.78
C GLY A 269 -25.15 13.02 -15.96
N SER A 270 -24.40 11.96 -16.26
CA SER A 270 -23.58 11.84 -17.46
C SER A 270 -23.91 10.54 -18.20
N LEU A 271 -23.79 10.57 -19.53
CA LEU A 271 -23.79 9.36 -20.36
C LEU A 271 -22.38 8.77 -20.32
N VAL A 272 -22.27 7.53 -19.87
CA VAL A 272 -21.01 6.79 -19.71
C VAL A 272 -20.95 5.68 -20.75
N LEU A 273 -19.90 5.70 -21.56
CA LEU A 273 -19.56 4.68 -22.55
C LEU A 273 -18.40 3.84 -22.02
N GLU A 274 -18.57 2.54 -21.86
CA GLU A 274 -17.47 1.62 -21.56
C GLU A 274 -16.86 1.11 -22.87
N THR A 275 -15.53 1.15 -22.98
CA THR A 275 -14.81 0.69 -24.18
C THR A 275 -13.40 0.22 -23.86
N LYS A 276 -12.96 -0.86 -24.51
CA LYS A 276 -11.54 -1.27 -24.53
C LYS A 276 -10.71 -0.58 -25.62
N VAL A 277 -11.37 0.13 -26.55
CA VAL A 277 -10.76 0.76 -27.72
C VAL A 277 -11.06 2.26 -27.75
N SER A 278 -10.71 2.95 -26.66
CA SER A 278 -10.99 4.38 -26.46
C SER A 278 -10.61 5.26 -27.66
N GLY A 279 -9.46 5.00 -28.30
CA GLY A 279 -9.06 5.74 -29.51
C GLY A 279 -10.08 5.69 -30.65
N LYS A 280 -10.69 4.52 -30.91
CA LYS A 280 -11.72 4.38 -31.95
C LYS A 280 -13.01 5.11 -31.58
N VAL A 281 -13.41 5.01 -30.31
CA VAL A 281 -14.60 5.67 -29.80
C VAL A 281 -14.43 7.20 -29.87
N MET A 282 -13.27 7.72 -29.47
CA MET A 282 -12.98 9.16 -29.57
C MET A 282 -13.02 9.66 -31.01
N SER A 283 -12.45 8.91 -31.97
CA SER A 283 -12.54 9.28 -33.39
C SER A 283 -13.97 9.25 -33.92
N ALA A 284 -14.79 8.28 -33.50
CA ALA A 284 -16.19 8.20 -33.90
C ALA A 284 -17.04 9.33 -33.29
N LEU A 285 -16.80 9.69 -32.02
CA LEU A 285 -17.48 10.80 -31.34
C LEU A 285 -17.14 12.16 -31.97
N ASP A 286 -15.88 12.36 -32.35
CA ASP A 286 -15.43 13.59 -33.03
C ASP A 286 -16.14 13.76 -34.38
N ALA A 287 -16.26 12.68 -35.16
CA ALA A 287 -16.97 12.68 -36.43
C ALA A 287 -18.49 12.94 -36.31
N LEU A 288 -19.10 12.60 -35.17
CA LEU A 288 -20.53 12.77 -34.93
C LEU A 288 -20.89 14.17 -34.41
N GLY A 289 -19.94 14.91 -33.82
CA GLY A 289 -20.24 16.23 -33.25
C GLY A 289 -19.13 16.86 -32.40
N GLY A 290 -17.85 16.60 -32.68
CA GLY A 290 -16.70 17.19 -31.98
C GLY A 290 -16.37 16.52 -30.64
N LEU A 291 -15.51 17.09 -29.80
CA LEU A 291 -15.13 16.50 -28.50
C LEU A 291 -15.48 17.40 -27.30
N ASP A 292 -16.35 18.38 -27.50
CA ASP A 292 -16.76 19.29 -26.42
C ASP A 292 -17.48 18.53 -25.30
N GLY A 293 -16.98 18.71 -24.07
CA GLY A 293 -17.52 18.07 -22.86
C GLY A 293 -17.20 16.57 -22.73
N VAL A 294 -16.43 15.99 -23.65
CA VAL A 294 -16.01 14.59 -23.59
C VAL A 294 -14.87 14.44 -22.58
N GLN A 295 -15.03 13.53 -21.62
CA GLN A 295 -13.97 13.20 -20.66
C GLN A 295 -13.66 11.71 -20.74
N THR A 296 -12.38 11.35 -20.67
CA THR A 296 -11.96 9.95 -20.60
C THR A 296 -11.49 9.64 -19.19
N ARG A 297 -12.02 8.59 -18.59
CA ARG A 297 -11.56 8.02 -17.33
C ARG A 297 -11.09 6.59 -17.59
N THR A 298 -9.80 6.34 -17.37
CA THR A 298 -9.24 4.98 -17.34
C THR A 298 -9.57 4.30 -16.02
N ALA A 299 -9.47 2.98 -15.99
CA ALA A 299 -9.58 2.21 -14.76
C ALA A 299 -8.61 2.72 -13.70
N THR A 300 -9.05 2.71 -12.43
CA THR A 300 -8.24 3.06 -11.27
C THR A 300 -7.95 1.82 -10.43
N LEU A 301 -7.04 1.92 -9.45
CA LEU A 301 -6.82 0.84 -8.49
C LEU A 301 -8.11 0.49 -7.72
N GLU A 302 -9.01 1.45 -7.56
CA GLU A 302 -10.34 1.25 -6.98
C GLU A 302 -11.23 0.36 -7.82
N ASP A 303 -11.25 0.55 -9.14
CA ASP A 303 -12.03 -0.30 -10.02
C ASP A 303 -11.54 -1.77 -9.94
N VAL A 304 -10.21 -1.97 -9.94
CA VAL A 304 -9.59 -3.30 -9.76
C VAL A 304 -9.91 -3.90 -8.40
N TYR A 305 -9.79 -3.10 -7.34
CA TYR A 305 -10.09 -3.54 -5.98
C TYR A 305 -11.55 -3.96 -5.82
N LEU A 306 -12.49 -3.18 -6.37
CA LEU A 306 -13.93 -3.48 -6.32
C LEU A 306 -14.26 -4.74 -7.12
N GLN A 307 -13.65 -4.93 -8.29
CA GLN A 307 -13.83 -6.15 -9.07
C GLN A 307 -13.38 -7.38 -8.27
N LEU A 308 -12.14 -7.39 -7.77
CA LEU A 308 -11.58 -8.53 -7.03
C LEU A 308 -12.35 -8.85 -5.74
N THR A 309 -12.86 -7.84 -5.04
CA THR A 309 -13.63 -8.04 -3.81
C THR A 309 -15.09 -8.44 -4.07
N SER A 310 -15.69 -7.98 -5.17
CA SER A 310 -17.03 -8.40 -5.61
C SER A 310 -17.03 -9.83 -6.16
N ASP A 311 -16.00 -10.20 -6.91
CA ASP A 311 -15.82 -11.55 -7.46
C ASP A 311 -15.68 -12.61 -6.36
N ALA A 312 -15.05 -12.26 -5.23
CA ALA A 312 -15.02 -13.11 -4.04
C ALA A 312 -16.42 -13.33 -3.45
N SER A 313 -17.24 -12.27 -3.36
CA SER A 313 -18.64 -12.39 -2.88
C SER A 313 -19.51 -13.27 -3.79
N THR A 314 -19.14 -13.42 -5.06
CA THR A 314 -19.84 -14.24 -6.07
C THR A 314 -19.16 -15.58 -6.35
N GLY A 315 -18.02 -15.88 -5.69
CA GLY A 315 -17.33 -17.18 -5.74
C GLY A 315 -16.36 -17.39 -6.91
N THR A 316 -15.97 -16.34 -7.65
CA THR A 316 -15.15 -16.44 -8.86
C THR A 316 -13.81 -15.72 -8.69
N ILE A 317 -12.89 -16.20 -7.85
CA ILE A 317 -11.55 -15.60 -7.75
C ILE A 317 -10.59 -16.26 -8.76
N PRO A 318 -10.05 -15.54 -9.76
CA PRO A 318 -8.97 -16.06 -10.61
C PRO A 318 -7.69 -16.24 -9.79
N HIS A 319 -6.98 -17.36 -9.97
CA HIS A 319 -5.65 -17.54 -9.38
C HIS A 319 -4.65 -16.56 -10.01
N ALA A 320 -3.98 -15.77 -9.16
CA ALA A 320 -2.83 -14.97 -9.58
C ALA A 320 -1.74 -15.92 -10.13
N GLN A 321 -1.55 -15.93 -11.44
CA GLN A 321 -0.39 -16.56 -12.05
C GLN A 321 0.80 -15.65 -11.75
N ASN A 322 1.76 -16.16 -10.96
CA ASN A 322 3.08 -15.55 -10.84
C ASN A 322 3.68 -15.47 -12.25
N THR A 323 3.68 -14.29 -12.86
CA THR A 323 4.42 -14.05 -14.08
C THR A 323 5.90 -14.00 -13.71
N GLU A 324 6.53 -15.18 -13.62
CA GLU A 324 7.97 -15.31 -13.73
C GLU A 324 8.37 -14.79 -15.12
N HIS A 325 8.74 -13.52 -15.23
CA HIS A 325 9.58 -13.09 -16.33
C HIS A 325 10.96 -13.73 -16.13
N GLN A 326 11.12 -14.91 -16.73
CA GLN A 326 12.43 -15.46 -17.07
C GLN A 326 13.02 -14.61 -18.20
N ALA A 327 14.06 -13.86 -17.87
CA ALA A 327 15.13 -13.45 -18.76
C ALA A 327 16.41 -13.38 -17.94
#